data_AF-A0A522TZ06-F1
#
_entry.id   AF-A0A522TZ06-F1
#
_cell.length_a   1.000
_cell.length_b   1.000
_cell.length_c   1.000
_cell.angle_alpha   90.00
_cell.angle_beta   90.00
_cell.angle_gamma   90.00
#
_symmetry.space_group_name_H-M   'P 1'
#
loop_
_entity.id
_entity.type
_entity.pdbx_description
1 polymer ?
#
loop_
_entity_poly.entity_id
_entity_poly.type
_entity_poly.pdbx_seq_one_letter_code
_entity_poly.pdbx_strand_id
1 'polypeptide(L)' 'MRQETQALTDPIRAGAWLAELAQRHPALEPIDRLKIAINQEYATRASLIRPGDEVALFEPVTGG' A
#
# COMPACT_ATOMS: atom_id res chain seq x y z
N MET A 1 -11.40 9.71 5.57
CA MET A 1 -10.16 9.41 4.83
C MET A 1 -9.01 9.45 5.82
N ARG A 2 -8.19 8.40 5.91
CA ARG A 2 -7.00 8.33 6.78
C ARG A 2 -5.75 8.45 5.91
N GLN A 3 -4.78 9.25 6.34
CA GLN A 3 -3.51 9.43 5.66
C GLN A 3 -2.38 9.44 6.69
N GLU A 4 -1.24 8.87 6.34
CA GLU A 4 0.00 8.95 7.12
C GLU A 4 1.19 9.17 6.18
N THR A 5 2.26 9.77 6.69
CA THR A 5 3.53 9.93 5.97
C THR A 5 4.58 9.03 6.61
N GLN A 6 5.22 8.20 5.79
CA GLN A 6 6.34 7.35 6.19
C GLN A 6 7.57 7.78 5.40
N ALA A 7 8.68 8.05 6.10
CA ALA A 7 9.97 8.27 5.45
C ALA A 7 10.50 6.94 4.89
N LEU A 8 10.97 6.95 3.65
CA LEU A 8 11.67 5.82 3.02
C LEU A 8 13.07 6.28 2.63
N THR A 9 14.08 5.51 3.03
CA THR A 9 15.48 5.76 2.66
C THR A 9 15.78 5.22 1.26
N ASP A 10 15.31 4.01 0.97
CA ASP A 10 15.49 3.33 -0.31
C ASP A 10 14.13 2.86 -0.87
N PRO A 11 14.03 2.62 -2.19
CA PRO A 11 12.85 2.02 -2.76
C PRO A 11 12.53 0.65 -2.13
N ILE A 12 11.26 0.41 -1.84
CA ILE A 12 10.76 -0.84 -1.25
C ILE A 12 9.73 -1.49 -2.17
N ARG A 13 9.69 -2.82 -2.21
CA ARG A 13 8.61 -3.52 -2.91
C ARG A 13 7.29 -3.32 -2.16
N ALA A 14 6.22 -3.04 -2.89
CA ALA A 14 4.87 -2.88 -2.35
C ALA A 14 4.46 -4.04 -1.43
N GLY A 15 4.79 -5.29 -1.78
CA GLY A 15 4.49 -6.45 -0.93
C GLY A 15 5.21 -6.42 0.43
N ALA A 16 6.48 -5.98 0.46
CA ALA A 16 7.23 -5.84 1.71
C ALA A 16 6.68 -4.68 2.55
N TRP A 17 6.38 -3.55 1.91
CA TRP A 17 5.77 -2.40 2.57
C TRP A 17 4.39 -2.74 3.17
N LEU A 18 3.56 -3.52 2.47
CA LEU A 18 2.29 -4.01 3.00
C LEU A 18 2.49 -4.89 4.25
N ALA A 19 3.46 -5.80 4.24
CA ALA A 19 3.76 -6.63 5.41
C ALA A 19 4.19 -5.80 6.63
N GLU A 20 4.96 -4.73 6.42
CA GLU A 20 5.30 -3.77 7.49
C GLU A 20 4.06 -2.98 7.95
N LEU A 21 3.21 -2.56 7.01
CA LEU A 21 2.00 -1.82 7.31
C LEU A 21 1.01 -2.64 8.15
N ALA A 22 0.83 -3.93 7.84
CA ALA A 22 -0.02 -4.85 8.61
C ALA A 22 0.44 -4.99 10.07
N GLN A 23 1.75 -5.08 10.30
CA GLN A 23 2.31 -5.13 11.65
C GLN A 23 2.02 -3.86 12.45
N ARG A 24 2.09 -2.68 11.80
CA ARG A 24 1.79 -1.38 12.42
C ARG A 24 0.30 -1.13 12.59
N HIS A 25 -0.53 -1.70 11.71
CA HIS A 25 -1.98 -1.52 11.68
C HIS A 25 -2.70 -2.87 11.56
N PRO A 26 -2.76 -3.68 12.64
CA PRO A 26 -3.42 -4.99 12.60
C PRO A 26 -4.90 -4.96 12.17
N ALA A 27 -5.57 -3.82 12.34
CA ALA A 27 -6.94 -3.60 11.89
C ALA A 27 -7.13 -3.61 10.35
N LEU A 28 -6.04 -3.58 9.57
CA LEU A 28 -6.08 -3.70 8.11
C LEU A 28 -6.14 -5.16 7.64
N GLU A 29 -6.01 -6.13 8.54
CA GLU A 29 -6.06 -7.55 8.18
C GLU A 29 -7.47 -7.98 7.73
N PRO A 30 -7.61 -8.86 6.71
CA PRO A 30 -6.52 -9.46 5.94
C PRO A 30 -5.98 -8.47 4.91
N ILE A 31 -4.72 -8.04 5.06
CA ILE A 31 -4.16 -6.97 4.23
C ILE A 31 -4.06 -7.38 2.77
N ASP A 32 -4.04 -8.70 2.55
CA ASP A 32 -3.85 -9.28 1.24
C ASP A 32 -4.99 -9.06 0.26
N ARG A 33 -6.18 -8.75 0.77
CA ARG A 33 -7.35 -8.43 -0.06
C ARG A 33 -7.29 -7.01 -0.63
N LEU A 34 -6.54 -6.12 0.00
CA LEU A 34 -6.50 -4.72 -0.38
C LEU A 34 -5.81 -4.55 -1.74
N LYS A 35 -6.36 -3.66 -2.55
CA LYS A 35 -5.72 -3.18 -3.78
C LYS A 35 -4.80 -2.03 -3.43
N ILE A 36 -3.72 -1.91 -4.19
CA ILE A 36 -2.72 -0.85 -4.03
C ILE A 36 -2.65 -0.02 -5.31
N ALA A 37 -2.55 1.30 -5.14
CA ALA A 37 -2.17 2.23 -6.20
C ALA A 37 -0.96 3.05 -5.76
N ILE A 38 -0.06 3.31 -6.70
CA ILE A 38 1.10 4.20 -6.53
C ILE A 38 0.93 5.34 -7.52
N ASN A 39 0.93 6.58 -7.04
CA ASN A 39 0.71 7.78 -7.86
C ASN A 39 -0.55 7.66 -8.75
N GLN A 40 -1.66 7.23 -8.14
CA GLN A 40 -2.97 7.03 -8.79
C GLN A 40 -3.02 5.91 -9.84
N GLU A 41 -1.95 5.13 -10.00
CA GLU A 41 -1.91 3.98 -10.92
C GLU A 41 -1.96 2.65 -10.15
N TYR A 42 -2.75 1.69 -10.64
CA TYR A 42 -2.81 0.36 -10.05
C TYR A 42 -1.45 -0.31 -10.02
N ALA A 43 -1.05 -0.76 -8.84
CA ALA A 43 0.23 -1.40 -8.62
C ALA A 43 0.07 -2.87 -8.20
N THR A 44 1.13 -3.64 -8.39
CA THR A 44 1.22 -5.01 -7.92
C THR A 44 2.15 -5.07 -6.72
N ARG A 45 2.17 -6.20 -6.01
CA ARG A 45 3.11 -6.43 -4.90
C ARG A 45 4.58 -6.40 -5.32
N ALA A 46 4.86 -6.60 -6.61
CA ALA A 46 6.20 -6.52 -7.18
C ALA A 46 6.61 -5.08 -7.54
N SER A 47 5.66 -4.14 -7.61
CA SER A 47 5.93 -2.73 -7.91
C SER A 47 6.81 -2.10 -6.82
N LEU A 48 7.69 -1.18 -7.22
CA LEU A 48 8.53 -0.42 -6.30
C LEU A 48 7.84 0.87 -5.87
N ILE A 49 7.77 1.10 -4.57
CA ILE A 49 7.44 2.38 -3.94
C ILE A 49 8.76 3.12 -3.73
N ARG A 50 8.85 4.34 -4.24
CA ARG A 50 10.02 5.22 -4.09
C ARG A 50 9.76 6.30 -3.04
N PRO A 51 10.81 6.91 -2.46
CA PRO A 51 10.65 8.07 -1.61
C PRO A 51 9.87 9.19 -2.32
N GLY A 52 8.81 9.68 -1.67
CA GLY A 52 7.93 10.71 -2.22
C GLY A 52 6.72 10.20 -3.00
N ASP A 53 6.62 8.90 -3.28
CA ASP A 53 5.44 8.33 -3.93
C ASP A 53 4.20 8.43 -3.02
N GLU A 54 3.05 8.73 -3.63
CA GLU A 54 1.76 8.61 -2.97
C GLU A 54 1.25 7.18 -3.12
N VAL A 55 0.93 6.53 -1.99
CA VAL A 55 0.44 5.15 -1.97
C VAL A 55 -0.96 5.10 -1.37
N ALA A 56 -1.90 4.55 -2.13
CA ALA A 56 -3.27 4.37 -1.72
C ALA A 56 -3.63 2.89 -1.57
N LEU A 57 -4.40 2.57 -0.54
CA LEU A 57 -4.98 1.24 -0.30
C LEU A 57 -6.50 1.33 -0.29
N PHE A 58 -7.15 0.39 -0.94
CA PHE A 58 -8.60 0.35 -1.03
C PHE A 58 -9.12 -1.08 -1.10
N GLU A 59 -10.31 -1.29 -0.55
CA GLU A 59 -10.98 -2.59 -0.65
C GLU A 59 -11.34 -2.89 -2.11
N PRO A 60 -11.39 -4.17 -2.51
CA PRO A 60 -11.90 -4.54 -3.82
C PRO A 60 -13.33 -4.00 -3.97
N VAL A 61 -13.55 -3.17 -4.99
CA VAL A 61 -14.91 -2.80 -5.36
C VAL A 61 -15.52 -3.96 -6.16
N THR A 62 -16.63 -4.53 -5.68
CA THR A 62 -17.49 -5.34 -6.53
C THR A 62 -18.29 -4.39 -7.40
N GLY A 63 -17.90 -4.25 -8.67
CA GLY A 63 -18.70 -3.50 -9.63
C GLY A 63 -20.09 -4.13 -9.75
N GLY A 64 -21.13 -3.30 -9.60
CA GLY A 64 -22.49 -3.61 -10.02
C GLY A 64 -22.71 -3.20 -11.47
#